data_AF-A0A292RY57-F1
#
_entry.id   AF-A0A292RY57-F1
#
_cell.length_a   1.000
_cell.length_b   1.000
_cell.length_c   1.000
_cell.angle_alpha   90.00
_cell.angle_beta   90.00
_cell.angle_gamma   90.00
#
_symmetry.space_group_name_H-M   'P 1'
#
loop_
_entity.id
_entity.type
_entity.pdbx_description
1 polymer ?
#
loop_
_entity_poly.entity_id
_entity_poly.type
_entity_poly.pdbx_seq_one_letter_code
_entity_poly.pdbx_strand_id
1 'polypeptide(L)'
;MINYVQNIYDSGMSIYDPINPDDRDLFIPTYALERILSSYLVGFSLEGLPLRTRSKVVKTKICEALGYPTPRSFIKTQPRFPGQNFDVYTQKSMNVQIWNEEVDAARRYVFLKVDEDDVITCIRVISGDTLAEFDRTGKLTTKYQATMSSFDNSYLFSEDTTNVANWITYPHSSLQSVNPNYYPSPNQLLPVAEIYDRLLPLVGLRIDYLNPLQERNRGAELHALICQHLGYSVYEDDGSYPDIANQLLEIKLQTSPTIDLGLHSPEDGAPIATIGDTTFYSGDVRYVIFDGSVENHYIRLNRLYVVAGYEFTRYFPLFKGQNAKIQLPLPNDFFD
;
A
#
# COMPACT_ATOMS: atom_id res chain seq x y z
N MET A 1 22.16 -37.32 14.84
CA MET A 1 21.38 -36.08 14.70
C MET A 1 20.06 -36.48 14.06
N ILE A 2 18.91 -36.01 14.57
CA ILE A 2 17.60 -36.36 14.02
C ILE A 2 17.53 -35.85 12.58
N ASN A 3 17.13 -36.71 11.63
CA ASN A 3 16.99 -36.34 10.24
C ASN A 3 15.53 -35.92 9.97
N TYR A 4 15.19 -34.71 10.40
CA TYR A 4 13.85 -34.17 10.27
C TYR A 4 13.31 -34.20 8.84
N VAL A 5 14.16 -33.89 7.85
CA VAL A 5 13.76 -33.86 6.43
C VAL A 5 13.33 -35.24 5.96
N GLN A 6 14.11 -36.28 6.30
CA GLN A 6 13.77 -37.65 5.96
C GLN A 6 12.52 -38.13 6.73
N ASN A 7 12.41 -37.80 8.03
CA ASN A 7 11.25 -38.18 8.83
C ASN A 7 9.94 -37.58 8.28
N ILE A 8 9.97 -36.29 7.91
CA ILE A 8 8.83 -35.60 7.28
C ILE A 8 8.51 -36.24 5.92
N TYR A 9 9.52 -36.48 5.09
CA TYR A 9 9.34 -37.15 3.81
C TYR A 9 8.69 -38.53 3.96
N ASP A 10 9.21 -39.37 4.87
CA ASP A 10 8.74 -40.73 5.13
C ASP A 10 7.33 -40.75 5.75
N SER A 11 6.96 -39.71 6.51
CA SER A 11 5.61 -39.57 7.07
C SER A 11 4.53 -39.38 6.01
N GLY A 12 4.89 -38.87 4.82
CA GLY A 12 3.94 -38.48 3.77
C GLY A 12 3.01 -37.31 4.12
N MET A 13 3.23 -36.63 5.25
CA MET A 13 2.45 -35.45 5.65
C MET A 13 2.66 -34.29 4.67
N SER A 14 1.63 -33.49 4.48
CA SER A 14 1.68 -32.21 3.80
C SER A 14 2.06 -31.08 4.75
N ILE A 15 2.37 -29.90 4.21
CA ILE A 15 2.63 -28.69 5.02
C ILE A 15 1.43 -28.24 5.86
N TYR A 16 0.22 -28.72 5.57
CA TYR A 16 -1.01 -28.33 6.24
C TYR A 16 -1.42 -29.29 7.36
N ASP A 17 -0.82 -30.48 7.40
CA ASP A 17 -1.11 -31.45 8.44
C ASP A 17 -0.47 -30.96 9.75
N PRO A 18 -1.25 -30.85 10.83
CA PRO A 18 -0.75 -30.33 12.10
C PRO A 18 0.25 -31.31 12.71
N ILE A 19 1.40 -30.80 13.14
CA ILE A 19 2.40 -31.56 13.89
C ILE A 19 2.41 -31.02 15.32
N ASN A 20 2.38 -31.92 16.29
CA ASN A 20 2.47 -31.54 17.69
C ASN A 20 3.87 -30.92 17.95
N PRO A 21 3.98 -29.72 18.55
CA PRO A 21 5.26 -29.14 18.93
C PRO A 21 6.14 -30.03 19.84
N ASP A 22 5.53 -30.97 20.57
CA ASP A 22 6.24 -31.94 21.41
C ASP A 22 6.79 -33.16 20.61
N ASP A 23 6.42 -33.30 19.34
CA ASP A 23 6.90 -34.36 18.46
C ASP A 23 8.36 -34.12 18.08
N ARG A 24 9.26 -34.90 18.68
CA ARG A 24 10.71 -34.73 18.52
C ARG A 24 11.24 -35.18 17.17
N ASP A 25 10.47 -35.97 16.42
CA ASP A 25 10.90 -36.56 15.14
C ASP A 25 10.41 -35.73 13.95
N LEU A 26 9.27 -35.06 14.08
CA LEU A 26 8.62 -34.32 13.00
C LEU A 26 8.59 -32.79 13.22
N PHE A 27 8.51 -32.31 14.45
CA PHE A 27 8.52 -30.86 14.71
C PHE A 27 9.96 -30.35 14.76
N ILE A 28 10.34 -29.52 13.79
CA ILE A 28 11.72 -29.06 13.64
C ILE A 28 11.97 -27.95 14.66
N PRO A 29 12.96 -28.05 15.56
CA PRO A 29 13.33 -26.96 16.45
C PRO A 29 13.78 -25.71 15.68
N THR A 30 13.53 -24.51 16.20
CA THR A 30 13.81 -23.23 15.49
C THR A 30 15.24 -23.13 14.93
N TYR A 31 16.26 -23.47 15.71
CA TYR A 31 17.65 -23.44 15.25
C TYR A 31 17.93 -24.44 14.11
N ALA A 32 17.28 -25.60 14.13
CA ALA A 32 17.42 -26.62 13.11
C ALA A 32 16.68 -26.20 11.83
N LEU A 33 15.51 -25.58 11.98
CA LEU A 33 14.72 -25.01 10.88
C LEU A 33 15.53 -23.93 10.16
N GLU A 34 16.10 -22.96 10.89
CA GLU A 34 16.95 -21.91 10.33
C GLU A 34 18.13 -22.52 9.55
N ARG A 35 18.82 -23.50 10.14
CA ARG A 35 19.98 -24.14 9.51
C ARG A 35 19.62 -24.92 8.24
N ILE A 36 18.54 -25.70 8.27
CA ILE A 36 18.06 -26.47 7.10
C ILE A 36 17.73 -25.51 5.96
N LEU A 37 16.94 -24.47 6.25
CA LEU A 37 16.54 -23.48 5.25
C LEU A 37 17.76 -22.72 4.73
N SER A 38 18.63 -22.23 5.60
CA SER A 38 19.86 -21.50 5.20
C SER A 38 20.71 -22.33 4.26
N SER A 39 20.93 -23.61 4.58
CA SER A 39 21.74 -24.52 3.74
C SER A 39 21.16 -24.79 2.36
N TYR A 40 19.83 -24.67 2.21
CA TYR A 40 19.13 -25.03 0.99
C TYR A 40 18.82 -23.82 0.09
N LEU A 41 18.54 -22.65 0.70
CA LEU A 41 18.01 -21.48 0.02
C LEU A 41 19.02 -20.34 -0.17
N VAL A 42 20.06 -20.24 0.66
CA VAL A 42 21.07 -19.18 0.48
C VAL A 42 21.81 -19.40 -0.85
N GLY A 43 21.94 -18.33 -1.64
CA GLY A 43 22.45 -18.33 -3.00
C GLY A 43 21.40 -18.56 -4.08
N PHE A 44 20.13 -18.83 -3.72
CA PHE A 44 19.06 -18.99 -4.71
C PHE A 44 18.61 -17.61 -5.24
N SER A 45 18.62 -17.45 -6.57
CA SER A 45 18.20 -16.23 -7.25
C SER A 45 16.70 -16.20 -7.55
N LEU A 46 16.08 -15.04 -7.31
CA LEU A 46 14.69 -14.70 -7.62
C LEU A 46 14.59 -13.73 -8.82
N GLU A 47 15.71 -13.50 -9.51
CA GLU A 47 15.81 -12.58 -10.64
C GLU A 47 14.81 -12.91 -11.75
N GLY A 48 14.26 -11.88 -12.40
CA GLY A 48 13.34 -12.03 -13.53
C GLY A 48 11.94 -12.54 -13.19
N LEU A 49 11.68 -12.95 -11.94
CA LEU A 49 10.35 -13.41 -11.52
C LEU A 49 9.46 -12.23 -11.08
N PRO A 50 8.17 -12.17 -11.50
CA PRO A 50 7.20 -11.23 -10.92
C PRO A 50 6.98 -11.49 -9.42
N LEU A 51 6.63 -10.45 -8.65
CA LEU A 51 6.50 -10.53 -7.18
C LEU A 51 5.63 -11.70 -6.68
N ARG A 52 4.44 -11.90 -7.26
CA ARG A 52 3.55 -13.02 -6.88
C ARG A 52 4.18 -14.38 -7.18
N THR A 53 4.94 -14.47 -8.26
CA THR A 53 5.66 -15.68 -8.66
C THR A 53 6.80 -15.98 -7.70
N ARG A 54 7.56 -14.96 -7.26
CA ARG A 54 8.62 -15.10 -6.25
C ARG A 54 8.10 -15.75 -4.97
N SER A 55 6.99 -15.23 -4.42
CA SER A 55 6.40 -15.80 -3.21
C SER A 55 5.98 -17.26 -3.37
N LYS A 56 5.48 -17.65 -4.55
CA LYS A 56 5.16 -19.06 -4.84
C LYS A 56 6.43 -19.91 -4.90
N VAL A 57 7.46 -19.46 -5.60
CA VAL A 57 8.73 -20.17 -5.77
C VAL A 57 9.44 -20.36 -4.44
N VAL A 58 9.54 -19.33 -3.60
CA VAL A 58 10.15 -19.42 -2.26
C VAL A 58 9.45 -20.49 -1.42
N LYS A 59 8.11 -20.48 -1.37
CA LYS A 59 7.36 -21.49 -0.60
C LYS A 59 7.56 -22.91 -1.14
N THR A 60 7.65 -23.08 -2.46
CA THR A 60 8.01 -24.37 -3.08
C THR A 60 9.40 -24.83 -2.63
N LYS A 61 10.39 -23.94 -2.66
CA LYS A 61 11.76 -24.26 -2.21
C LYS A 61 11.81 -24.60 -0.72
N ILE A 62 10.98 -23.98 0.11
CA ILE A 62 10.84 -24.35 1.52
C ILE A 62 10.21 -25.74 1.69
N CYS A 63 9.17 -26.08 0.92
CA CYS A 63 8.63 -27.45 0.93
C CYS A 63 9.71 -28.49 0.61
N GLU A 64 10.49 -28.25 -0.46
CA GLU A 64 11.60 -29.10 -0.89
C GLU A 64 12.68 -29.23 0.20
N ALA A 65 13.07 -28.11 0.81
CA ALA A 65 14.08 -28.08 1.88
C ALA A 65 13.68 -28.88 3.12
N LEU A 66 12.39 -28.89 3.45
CA LEU A 66 11.84 -29.53 4.64
C LEU A 66 11.37 -30.97 4.41
N GLY A 67 11.38 -31.47 3.16
CA GLY A 67 10.94 -32.82 2.82
C GLY A 67 9.44 -32.96 2.59
N TYR A 68 8.70 -31.85 2.54
CA TYR A 68 7.26 -31.88 2.26
C TYR A 68 6.96 -32.05 0.76
N PRO A 69 5.87 -32.75 0.40
CA PRO A 69 5.34 -32.70 -0.94
C PRO A 69 4.89 -31.27 -1.28
N THR A 70 5.33 -30.74 -2.42
CA THR A 70 4.92 -29.40 -2.86
C THR A 70 3.47 -29.41 -3.33
N PRO A 71 2.57 -28.60 -2.75
CA PRO A 71 1.19 -28.55 -3.18
C PRO A 71 1.07 -27.88 -4.56
N ARG A 72 0.09 -28.29 -5.36
CA ARG A 72 -0.20 -27.68 -6.69
C ARG A 72 -0.51 -26.18 -6.57
N SER A 73 -1.21 -25.81 -5.49
CA SER A 73 -1.52 -24.44 -5.11
C SER A 73 -1.37 -24.27 -3.59
N PHE A 74 -0.86 -23.11 -3.18
CA PHE A 74 -0.76 -22.78 -1.76
C PHE A 74 -2.09 -22.21 -1.27
N ILE A 75 -2.69 -22.87 -0.28
CA ILE A 75 -3.93 -22.43 0.37
C ILE A 75 -3.63 -21.18 1.18
N LYS A 76 -4.57 -20.24 1.21
CA LYS A 76 -4.47 -19.05 2.06
C LYS A 76 -4.83 -19.39 3.51
N THR A 77 -3.92 -20.03 4.24
CA THR A 77 -4.01 -20.27 5.69
C THR A 77 -3.05 -19.39 6.48
N GLN A 78 -3.33 -19.17 7.77
CA GLN A 78 -2.40 -18.53 8.71
C GLN A 78 -2.14 -19.51 9.86
N PRO A 79 -0.87 -19.89 10.13
CA PRO A 79 0.31 -19.59 9.31
C PRO A 79 0.27 -20.25 7.93
N ARG A 80 1.15 -19.82 7.01
CA ARG A 80 1.30 -20.43 5.68
C ARG A 80 1.86 -21.85 5.72
N PHE A 81 2.61 -22.21 6.76
CA PHE A 81 3.07 -23.56 7.05
C PHE A 81 2.52 -24.05 8.41
N PRO A 82 1.24 -24.48 8.48
CA PRO A 82 0.62 -24.95 9.72
C PRO A 82 1.38 -26.07 10.43
N GLY A 83 1.88 -27.07 9.69
CA GLY A 83 2.58 -28.21 10.30
C GLY A 83 3.82 -27.82 11.09
N GLN A 84 4.53 -26.78 10.66
CA GLN A 84 5.68 -26.22 11.38
C GLN A 84 5.37 -24.87 12.03
N ASN A 85 4.12 -24.46 12.12
CA ASN A 85 3.69 -23.21 12.74
C ASN A 85 4.56 -21.97 12.37
N PHE A 86 4.76 -21.69 11.08
CA PHE A 86 5.53 -20.52 10.65
C PHE A 86 5.03 -19.80 9.39
N ASP A 87 5.31 -18.50 9.32
CA ASP A 87 5.15 -17.67 8.13
C ASP A 87 6.48 -17.27 7.50
N VAL A 88 6.42 -16.85 6.23
CA VAL A 88 7.59 -16.61 5.39
C VAL A 88 7.56 -15.20 4.82
N TYR A 89 8.67 -14.48 4.99
CA TYR A 89 8.83 -13.09 4.61
C TYR A 89 10.15 -12.92 3.83
N THR A 90 10.03 -12.66 2.53
CA THR A 90 11.17 -12.28 1.69
C THR A 90 11.38 -10.76 1.80
N GLN A 91 12.55 -10.33 2.26
CA GLN A 91 12.85 -8.95 2.64
C GLN A 91 14.02 -8.38 1.84
N LYS A 92 13.82 -7.21 1.22
CA LYS A 92 14.88 -6.34 0.71
C LYS A 92 15.19 -5.17 1.63
N SER A 93 14.32 -4.87 2.59
CA SER A 93 14.48 -3.77 3.54
C SER A 93 14.38 -4.26 4.98
N MET A 94 14.90 -3.46 5.90
CA MET A 94 14.82 -3.71 7.35
C MET A 94 13.48 -3.24 7.94
N ASN A 95 12.39 -3.33 7.19
CA ASN A 95 11.06 -2.93 7.63
C ASN A 95 10.02 -3.95 7.17
N VAL A 96 9.68 -4.87 8.08
CA VAL A 96 8.73 -5.95 7.82
C VAL A 96 7.31 -5.41 7.81
N GLN A 97 6.50 -5.87 6.86
CA GLN A 97 5.08 -5.54 6.79
C GLN A 97 4.26 -6.81 6.96
N ILE A 98 3.52 -6.89 8.05
CA ILE A 98 2.54 -7.95 8.31
C ILE A 98 1.17 -7.39 8.01
N TRP A 99 0.40 -8.09 7.18
CA TRP A 99 -0.90 -7.63 6.69
C TRP A 99 -2.05 -8.37 7.37
N ASN A 100 -3.03 -7.60 7.81
CA ASN A 100 -4.33 -8.02 8.34
C ASN A 100 -4.29 -8.89 9.60
N GLU A 101 -3.19 -8.86 10.35
CA GLU A 101 -3.06 -9.56 11.64
C GLU A 101 -2.02 -8.88 12.55
N GLU A 102 -2.15 -9.15 13.85
CA GLU A 102 -1.13 -8.85 14.85
C GLU A 102 -0.01 -9.91 14.83
N VAL A 103 1.11 -9.61 15.49
CA VAL A 103 2.17 -10.60 15.68
C VAL A 103 1.68 -11.68 16.65
N ASP A 104 1.71 -12.93 16.20
CA ASP A 104 1.29 -14.09 16.99
C ASP A 104 2.50 -14.64 17.75
N ALA A 105 2.49 -14.43 19.07
CA ALA A 105 3.50 -14.87 20.03
C ALA A 105 3.97 -16.33 19.83
N ALA A 106 3.03 -17.24 19.57
CA ALA A 106 3.30 -18.67 19.47
C ALA A 106 3.82 -19.09 18.08
N ARG A 107 3.71 -18.21 17.08
CA ARG A 107 4.11 -18.48 15.69
C ARG A 107 5.58 -18.19 15.48
N ARG A 108 6.21 -18.89 14.52
CA ARG A 108 7.56 -18.61 14.06
C ARG A 108 7.54 -17.79 12.77
N TYR A 109 8.56 -16.96 12.57
CA TYR A 109 8.67 -16.07 11.43
C TYR A 109 10.01 -16.33 10.73
N VAL A 110 9.94 -16.79 9.48
CA VAL A 110 11.10 -17.08 8.63
C VAL A 110 11.33 -15.88 7.71
N PHE A 111 12.45 -15.19 7.91
CA PHE A 111 12.87 -14.05 7.12
C PHE A 111 13.97 -14.47 6.15
N LEU A 112 13.82 -14.13 4.87
CA LEU A 112 14.81 -14.35 3.82
C LEU A 112 15.30 -12.98 3.35
N LYS A 113 16.56 -12.64 3.66
CA LYS A 113 17.21 -11.42 3.15
C LYS A 113 17.57 -11.62 1.69
N VAL A 114 17.19 -10.66 0.85
CA VAL A 114 17.49 -10.66 -0.57
C VAL A 114 18.30 -9.41 -0.90
N ASP A 115 19.36 -9.57 -1.69
CA ASP A 115 20.18 -8.45 -2.15
C ASP A 115 19.60 -7.73 -3.39
N GLU A 116 20.37 -6.80 -3.94
CA GLU A 116 19.96 -6.03 -5.12
C GLU A 116 19.79 -6.91 -6.36
N ASP A 117 20.59 -7.98 -6.48
CA ASP A 117 20.57 -8.95 -7.59
C ASP A 117 19.51 -10.04 -7.41
N ASP A 118 18.58 -9.84 -6.46
CA ASP A 118 17.50 -10.77 -6.14
C ASP A 118 17.97 -12.13 -5.60
N VAL A 119 19.20 -12.21 -5.05
CA VAL A 119 19.76 -13.43 -4.46
C VAL A 119 19.47 -13.48 -2.95
N ILE A 120 19.01 -14.64 -2.47
CA ILE A 120 18.83 -14.89 -1.03
C ILE A 120 20.20 -14.98 -0.36
N THR A 121 20.52 -14.04 0.52
CA THR A 121 21.84 -13.93 1.16
C THR A 121 21.88 -14.43 2.60
N CYS A 122 20.74 -14.37 3.31
CA CYS A 122 20.64 -14.79 4.70
C CYS A 122 19.23 -15.27 5.03
N ILE A 123 19.11 -16.21 5.97
CA ILE A 123 17.84 -16.64 6.54
C ILE A 123 17.91 -16.51 8.05
N ARG A 124 16.87 -15.91 8.63
CA ARG A 124 16.70 -15.78 10.07
C ARG A 124 15.33 -16.29 10.49
N VAL A 125 15.26 -17.08 11.55
CA VAL A 125 14.01 -17.60 12.11
C VAL A 125 13.88 -17.18 13.56
N ILE A 126 12.83 -16.43 13.87
CA ILE A 126 12.54 -15.97 15.24
C ILE A 126 11.12 -16.35 15.65
N SER A 127 10.82 -16.32 16.95
CA SER A 127 9.46 -16.43 17.46
C SER A 127 8.70 -15.11 17.32
N GLY A 128 7.38 -15.19 17.39
CA GLY A 128 6.50 -14.02 17.45
C GLY A 128 6.75 -13.16 18.68
N ASP A 129 7.04 -13.78 19.83
CA ASP A 129 7.42 -13.04 21.04
C ASP A 129 8.62 -12.10 20.79
N THR A 130 9.68 -12.62 20.16
CA THR A 130 10.85 -11.79 19.80
C THR A 130 10.50 -10.74 18.73
N LEU A 131 9.65 -11.10 17.76
CA LEU A 131 9.24 -10.17 16.71
C LEU A 131 8.39 -9.01 17.26
N ALA A 132 7.56 -9.27 18.27
CA ALA A 132 6.69 -8.28 18.90
C ALA A 132 7.50 -7.18 19.62
N GLU A 133 8.71 -7.46 20.07
CA GLU A 133 9.63 -6.44 20.65
C GLU A 133 10.01 -5.35 19.63
N PHE A 134 9.90 -5.64 18.33
CA PHE A 134 10.17 -4.68 17.26
C PHE A 134 8.96 -3.82 16.89
N ASP A 135 7.78 -4.09 17.46
CA ASP A 135 6.60 -3.26 17.23
C ASP A 135 6.67 -1.98 18.06
N ARG A 136 7.25 -0.95 17.46
CA ARG A 136 7.29 0.40 18.03
C ARG A 136 5.96 1.14 17.92
N THR A 137 5.05 0.65 17.07
CA THR A 137 3.82 1.36 16.71
C THR A 137 2.61 0.87 17.50
N GLY A 138 2.58 -0.42 17.84
CA GLY A 138 1.50 -1.08 18.58
C GLY A 138 0.13 -0.99 17.91
N LYS A 139 0.05 -0.49 16.66
CA LYS A 139 -1.23 -0.18 16.01
C LYS A 139 -1.20 -0.59 14.55
N LEU A 140 -2.17 -1.42 14.19
CA LEU A 140 -2.48 -1.78 12.83
C LEU A 140 -2.88 -0.51 12.05
N THR A 141 -2.08 -0.13 11.05
CA THR A 141 -2.38 0.99 10.16
C THR A 141 -3.30 0.52 9.05
N THR A 142 -4.55 0.97 9.08
CA THR A 142 -5.54 0.71 8.04
C THR A 142 -5.28 1.59 6.83
N LYS A 143 -5.42 1.02 5.63
CA LYS A 143 -5.58 1.78 4.40
C LYS A 143 -6.97 1.58 3.77
N TYR A 144 -7.55 2.67 3.31
CA TYR A 144 -8.75 2.69 2.48
C TYR A 144 -8.37 2.58 1.01
N GLN A 145 -9.11 1.76 0.27
CA GLN A 145 -8.94 1.58 -1.16
C GLN A 145 -10.29 1.52 -1.86
N ALA A 146 -10.34 2.02 -3.09
CA ALA A 146 -11.52 1.99 -3.93
C ALA A 146 -11.26 1.30 -5.26
N THR A 147 -12.33 0.80 -5.87
CA THR A 147 -12.30 0.28 -7.23
C THR A 147 -12.23 1.46 -8.20
N MET A 148 -11.23 1.45 -9.08
CA MET A 148 -11.19 2.41 -10.19
C MET A 148 -12.12 1.93 -11.31
N SER A 149 -13.08 2.79 -11.68
CA SER A 149 -13.91 2.63 -12.86
C SER A 149 -13.42 3.58 -13.94
N SER A 150 -13.05 3.06 -15.11
CA SER A 150 -12.80 3.90 -16.29
C SER A 150 -14.13 4.16 -17.01
N PHE A 151 -14.51 5.42 -17.08
CA PHE A 151 -15.68 5.91 -17.83
C PHE A 151 -15.27 6.30 -19.25
N ASP A 152 -16.23 6.58 -20.13
CA ASP A 152 -15.98 6.88 -21.55
C ASP A 152 -15.35 8.27 -21.77
N ASN A 153 -15.75 9.27 -21.00
CA ASN A 153 -15.28 10.66 -21.07
C ASN A 153 -14.71 11.16 -19.74
N SER A 154 -14.23 12.41 -19.70
CA SER A 154 -14.01 13.14 -18.45
C SER A 154 -15.34 13.56 -17.84
N TYR A 155 -15.44 13.57 -16.50
CA TYR A 155 -16.66 13.88 -15.78
C TYR A 155 -16.41 14.73 -14.54
N LEU A 156 -17.26 15.74 -14.36
CA LEU A 156 -17.60 16.29 -13.06
C LEU A 156 -18.79 15.49 -12.54
N PHE A 157 -18.58 14.71 -11.48
CA PHE A 157 -19.57 13.77 -10.99
C PHE A 157 -20.53 14.35 -9.96
N SER A 158 -20.14 15.43 -9.28
CA SER A 158 -20.92 16.01 -8.20
C SER A 158 -20.73 17.52 -8.13
N GLU A 159 -21.63 18.18 -7.42
CA GLU A 159 -21.49 19.57 -6.99
C GLU A 159 -20.74 19.64 -5.64
N ASP A 160 -20.43 20.84 -5.18
CA ASP A 160 -19.95 21.06 -3.81
C ASP A 160 -21.04 20.74 -2.78
N THR A 161 -20.63 20.35 -1.58
CA THR A 161 -21.55 20.26 -0.43
C THR A 161 -22.08 21.64 -0.08
N THR A 162 -23.22 21.71 0.62
CA THR A 162 -23.74 22.96 1.18
C THR A 162 -22.72 23.66 2.08
N ASN A 163 -21.87 22.89 2.78
CA ASN A 163 -20.84 23.42 3.67
C ASN A 163 -19.77 24.18 2.89
N VAL A 164 -19.24 23.56 1.83
CA VAL A 164 -18.26 24.17 0.92
C VAL A 164 -18.88 25.33 0.15
N ALA A 165 -20.08 25.15 -0.42
CA ALA A 165 -20.76 26.18 -1.19
C ALA A 165 -21.04 27.45 -0.38
N ASN A 166 -21.41 27.31 0.91
CA ASN A 166 -21.64 28.46 1.80
C ASN A 166 -20.34 29.15 2.24
N TRP A 167 -19.20 28.45 2.23
CA TRP A 167 -17.90 29.03 2.55
C TRP A 167 -17.37 29.90 1.41
N ILE A 168 -17.70 29.56 0.17
CA ILE A 168 -17.20 30.25 -1.02
C ILE A 168 -17.82 31.66 -1.13
N THR A 169 -16.96 32.65 -1.34
CA THR A 169 -17.35 34.05 -1.55
C THR A 169 -16.76 34.59 -2.84
N TYR A 170 -17.53 35.44 -3.52
CA TYR A 170 -17.15 36.08 -4.77
C TYR A 170 -16.86 37.58 -4.57
N PRO A 171 -15.98 38.18 -5.40
CA PRO A 171 -15.15 37.54 -6.42
C PRO A 171 -13.95 36.77 -5.82
N HIS A 172 -13.45 35.78 -6.55
CA HIS A 172 -12.25 35.06 -6.14
C HIS A 172 -11.01 35.96 -6.19
N SER A 173 -10.18 35.83 -5.16
CA SER A 173 -8.83 36.39 -5.12
C SER A 173 -7.86 35.52 -5.91
N SER A 174 -6.73 36.11 -6.30
CA SER A 174 -5.68 35.38 -7.01
C SER A 174 -4.99 34.37 -6.08
N LEU A 175 -4.79 33.14 -6.58
CA LEU A 175 -4.04 32.10 -5.88
C LEU A 175 -2.52 32.21 -6.06
N GLN A 176 -2.03 33.17 -6.85
CA GLN A 176 -0.61 33.30 -7.19
C GLN A 176 0.29 33.43 -5.96
N SER A 177 -0.13 34.14 -4.92
CA SER A 177 0.66 34.30 -3.68
C SER A 177 0.17 33.43 -2.52
N VAL A 178 -0.67 32.42 -2.79
CA VAL A 178 -1.25 31.54 -1.78
C VAL A 178 -0.41 30.28 -1.69
N ASN A 179 -0.17 29.80 -0.46
CA ASN A 179 0.44 28.50 -0.25
C ASN A 179 -0.65 27.41 -0.35
N PRO A 180 -0.47 26.37 -1.20
CA PRO A 180 -1.46 25.30 -1.36
C PRO A 180 -1.75 24.52 -0.07
N ASN A 181 -0.81 24.49 0.89
CA ASN A 181 -0.95 23.80 2.17
C ASN A 181 -1.65 24.64 3.25
N TYR A 182 -1.96 25.91 2.99
CA TYR A 182 -2.74 26.72 3.94
C TYR A 182 -4.22 26.36 3.88
N TYR A 183 -4.93 26.52 4.99
CA TYR A 183 -6.36 26.27 5.02
C TYR A 183 -7.15 27.18 4.04
N PRO A 184 -8.33 26.71 3.57
CA PRO A 184 -9.14 27.46 2.61
C PRO A 184 -9.60 28.80 3.19
N SER A 185 -9.42 29.88 2.44
CA SER A 185 -10.08 31.16 2.71
C SER A 185 -11.35 31.31 1.86
N PRO A 186 -12.39 32.02 2.32
CA PRO A 186 -13.67 32.13 1.61
C PRO A 186 -13.56 32.61 0.17
N ASN A 187 -12.67 33.55 -0.13
CA ASN A 187 -12.46 34.10 -1.48
C ASN A 187 -11.32 33.41 -2.25
N GLN A 188 -10.83 32.27 -1.77
CA GLN A 188 -9.75 31.49 -2.40
C GLN A 188 -10.20 30.07 -2.75
N LEU A 189 -11.15 29.51 -2.01
CA LEU A 189 -11.73 28.20 -2.30
C LEU A 189 -12.52 28.27 -3.60
N LEU A 190 -12.09 27.50 -4.60
CA LEU A 190 -12.76 27.42 -5.91
C LEU A 190 -13.92 26.42 -5.85
N PRO A 191 -15.05 26.71 -6.53
CA PRO A 191 -16.10 25.72 -6.76
C PRO A 191 -15.56 24.50 -7.48
N VAL A 192 -16.10 23.31 -7.18
CA VAL A 192 -15.67 22.05 -7.79
C VAL A 192 -15.81 22.06 -9.33
N ALA A 193 -16.82 22.76 -9.85
CA ALA A 193 -17.00 22.94 -11.29
C ALA A 193 -15.86 23.76 -11.92
N GLU A 194 -15.39 24.81 -11.24
CA GLU A 194 -14.28 25.61 -11.71
C GLU A 194 -12.95 24.83 -11.66
N ILE A 195 -12.77 23.96 -10.66
CA ILE A 195 -11.63 23.05 -10.60
C ILE A 195 -11.65 22.10 -11.79
N TYR A 196 -12.80 21.49 -12.08
CA TYR A 196 -12.94 20.63 -13.25
C TYR A 196 -12.56 21.37 -14.54
N ASP A 197 -13.09 22.57 -14.76
CA ASP A 197 -12.82 23.36 -15.96
C ASP A 197 -11.35 23.76 -16.11
N ARG A 198 -10.69 24.14 -15.00
CA ARG A 198 -9.27 24.53 -15.00
C ARG A 198 -8.33 23.33 -15.23
N LEU A 199 -8.72 22.14 -14.80
CA LEU A 199 -7.92 20.93 -14.91
C LEU A 199 -8.21 20.10 -16.17
N LEU A 200 -9.37 20.27 -16.80
CA LEU A 200 -9.72 19.57 -18.04
C LEU A 200 -8.66 19.70 -19.16
N PRO A 201 -7.99 20.85 -19.37
CA PRO A 201 -6.92 20.98 -20.35
C PRO A 201 -5.69 20.08 -20.11
N LEU A 202 -5.52 19.50 -18.92
CA LEU A 202 -4.46 18.53 -18.65
C LEU A 202 -4.70 17.18 -19.36
N VAL A 203 -5.95 16.90 -19.75
CA VAL A 203 -6.28 15.68 -20.49
C VAL A 203 -5.56 15.67 -21.84
N GLY A 204 -4.85 14.57 -22.11
CA GLY A 204 -4.02 14.37 -23.28
C GLY A 204 -2.53 14.69 -23.06
N LEU A 205 -2.16 15.35 -21.95
CA LEU A 205 -0.77 15.57 -21.60
C LEU A 205 -0.07 14.27 -21.17
N ARG A 206 1.27 14.36 -21.12
CA ARG A 206 2.17 13.27 -20.75
C ARG A 206 3.00 13.67 -19.54
N ILE A 207 3.18 12.72 -18.64
CA ILE A 207 4.01 12.81 -17.43
C ILE A 207 5.12 11.77 -17.57
N ASP A 208 6.35 12.11 -17.18
CA ASP A 208 7.51 11.22 -17.36
C ASP A 208 7.37 9.92 -16.52
N TYR A 209 7.59 8.77 -17.16
CA TYR A 209 7.62 7.44 -16.53
C TYR A 209 9.08 6.97 -16.42
N LEU A 210 9.75 7.41 -15.35
CA LEU A 210 11.17 7.13 -15.15
C LEU A 210 11.44 5.68 -14.68
N ASN A 211 10.61 5.08 -13.80
CA ASN A 211 10.68 3.67 -13.36
C ASN A 211 9.45 3.25 -12.48
N PRO A 212 8.99 1.98 -12.50
CA PRO A 212 8.05 1.42 -11.51
C PRO A 212 8.34 1.75 -10.03
N LEU A 213 9.62 1.84 -9.64
CA LEU A 213 10.06 2.10 -8.25
C LEU A 213 9.85 3.56 -7.78
N GLN A 214 9.41 4.47 -8.65
CA GLN A 214 9.29 5.90 -8.37
C GLN A 214 7.83 6.42 -8.51
N GLU A 215 6.84 5.68 -8.01
CA GLU A 215 5.43 6.15 -7.93
C GLU A 215 5.29 7.54 -7.31
N ARG A 216 6.07 7.81 -6.26
CA ARG A 216 6.02 9.09 -5.53
C ARG A 216 6.41 10.28 -6.41
N ASN A 217 7.40 10.11 -7.29
CA ASN A 217 7.85 11.19 -8.19
C ASN A 217 6.78 11.54 -9.24
N ARG A 218 6.00 10.54 -9.69
CA ARG A 218 4.89 10.74 -10.63
C ARG A 218 3.74 11.52 -10.01
N GLY A 219 3.40 11.21 -8.76
CA GLY A 219 2.39 11.96 -8.00
C GLY A 219 2.78 13.43 -7.83
N ALA A 220 4.04 13.70 -7.50
CA ALA A 220 4.57 15.04 -7.34
C ALA A 220 4.49 15.89 -8.62
N GLU A 221 4.83 15.31 -9.79
CA GLU A 221 4.73 16.00 -11.08
C GLU A 221 3.28 16.36 -11.44
N LEU A 222 2.34 15.43 -11.26
CA LEU A 222 0.91 15.70 -11.47
C LEU A 222 0.40 16.78 -10.51
N HIS A 223 0.79 16.71 -9.24
CA HIS A 223 0.41 17.68 -8.23
C HIS A 223 0.91 19.08 -8.63
N ALA A 224 2.18 19.23 -9.03
CA ALA A 224 2.72 20.51 -9.50
C ALA A 224 1.95 21.09 -10.71
N LEU A 225 1.59 20.24 -11.69
CA LEU A 225 0.76 20.64 -12.84
C LEU A 225 -0.63 21.13 -12.40
N ILE A 226 -1.26 20.43 -11.47
CA ILE A 226 -2.56 20.81 -10.91
C ILE A 226 -2.46 22.16 -10.19
N CYS A 227 -1.46 22.38 -9.32
CA CYS A 227 -1.24 23.66 -8.66
C CYS A 227 -1.13 24.81 -9.69
N GLN A 228 -0.33 24.62 -10.75
CA GLN A 228 -0.17 25.61 -11.79
C GLN A 228 -1.50 25.92 -12.51
N HIS A 229 -2.27 24.89 -12.88
CA HIS A 229 -3.56 25.06 -13.56
C HIS A 229 -4.64 25.68 -12.68
N LEU A 230 -4.60 25.42 -11.36
CA LEU A 230 -5.46 26.10 -10.41
C LEU A 230 -5.05 27.56 -10.19
N GLY A 231 -3.82 27.97 -10.55
CA GLY A 231 -3.35 29.35 -10.52
C GLY A 231 -2.42 29.68 -9.36
N TYR A 232 -1.86 28.67 -8.68
CA TYR A 232 -0.77 28.83 -7.72
C TYR A 232 0.55 29.10 -8.45
N SER A 233 1.42 29.91 -7.84
CA SER A 233 2.81 30.10 -8.33
C SER A 233 3.80 29.08 -7.77
N VAL A 234 3.39 28.35 -6.73
CA VAL A 234 4.23 27.39 -6.01
C VAL A 234 3.52 26.04 -5.92
N TYR A 235 4.34 24.99 -5.92
CA TYR A 235 3.97 23.64 -5.52
C TYR A 235 4.64 23.36 -4.17
N GLU A 236 3.87 22.83 -3.23
CA GLU A 236 4.37 22.37 -1.94
C GLU A 236 3.56 21.12 -1.55
N ASP A 237 4.24 20.09 -1.05
CA ASP A 237 3.65 18.84 -0.58
C ASP A 237 4.33 18.50 0.74
N ASP A 238 3.59 18.61 1.84
CA ASP A 238 4.03 18.29 3.19
C ASP A 238 3.60 16.88 3.62
N GLY A 239 2.99 16.11 2.71
CA GLY A 239 2.42 14.79 2.96
C GLY A 239 1.14 14.81 3.80
N SER A 240 0.53 15.98 4.01
CA SER A 240 -0.76 16.09 4.69
C SER A 240 -1.92 15.66 3.79
N TYR A 241 -3.05 15.36 4.43
CA TYR A 241 -4.31 15.12 3.74
C TYR A 241 -5.26 16.29 4.04
N PRO A 242 -5.93 16.85 3.03
CA PRO A 242 -5.83 16.52 1.59
C PRO A 242 -4.61 17.16 0.92
N ASP A 243 -4.18 16.62 -0.22
CA ASP A 243 -2.97 17.07 -0.96
C ASP A 243 -2.87 18.59 -1.17
N ILE A 244 -3.98 19.28 -1.49
CA ILE A 244 -4.06 20.75 -1.50
C ILE A 244 -5.09 21.18 -0.45
N ALA A 245 -4.59 21.42 0.77
CA ALA A 245 -5.40 21.86 1.90
C ALA A 245 -6.22 23.12 1.58
N ASN A 246 -5.65 24.09 0.87
CA ASN A 246 -6.31 25.36 0.53
C ASN A 246 -7.57 25.17 -0.31
N GLN A 247 -7.65 24.05 -1.02
CA GLN A 247 -8.79 23.74 -1.84
C GLN A 247 -9.61 22.61 -1.22
N LEU A 248 -9.18 21.89 -0.18
CA LEU A 248 -9.80 20.61 0.19
C LEU A 248 -9.76 19.64 -1.00
N LEU A 249 -8.60 19.50 -1.65
CA LEU A 249 -8.45 18.71 -2.87
C LEU A 249 -7.45 17.56 -2.68
N GLU A 250 -7.90 16.33 -2.91
CA GLU A 250 -7.06 15.14 -2.95
C GLU A 250 -6.81 14.73 -4.41
N ILE A 251 -5.58 14.36 -4.74
CA ILE A 251 -5.13 14.08 -6.10
C ILE A 251 -4.79 12.60 -6.24
N LYS A 252 -5.30 11.96 -7.30
CA LYS A 252 -5.01 10.57 -7.62
C LYS A 252 -4.65 10.41 -9.10
N LEU A 253 -3.46 9.87 -9.37
CA LEU A 253 -3.10 9.36 -10.68
C LEU A 253 -3.34 7.85 -10.71
N GLN A 254 -4.15 7.38 -11.66
CA GLN A 254 -4.58 6.01 -11.69
C GLN A 254 -4.27 5.32 -13.02
N THR A 255 -3.40 4.31 -12.98
CA THR A 255 -3.06 3.46 -14.14
C THR A 255 -3.43 1.99 -13.92
N SER A 256 -4.18 1.71 -12.85
CA SER A 256 -4.57 0.35 -12.42
C SER A 256 -6.02 0.33 -11.91
N PRO A 257 -6.65 -0.82 -11.66
CA PRO A 257 -8.05 -0.87 -11.24
C PRO A 257 -8.28 -0.51 -9.75
N THR A 258 -7.32 0.10 -9.04
CA THR A 258 -7.43 0.35 -7.59
C THR A 258 -6.90 1.73 -7.20
N ILE A 259 -7.76 2.57 -6.61
CA ILE A 259 -7.39 3.87 -6.05
C ILE A 259 -6.96 3.67 -4.59
N ASP A 260 -5.75 4.10 -4.22
CA ASP A 260 -5.28 4.14 -2.81
C ASP A 260 -5.71 5.48 -2.17
N LEU A 261 -6.55 5.41 -1.15
CA LEU A 261 -7.04 6.56 -0.39
C LEU A 261 -6.23 6.79 0.90
N GLY A 262 -5.24 5.94 1.17
CA GLY A 262 -4.40 6.09 2.36
C GLY A 262 -5.20 5.88 3.64
N LEU A 263 -5.01 6.76 4.63
CA LEU A 263 -5.60 6.61 5.96
C LEU A 263 -7.02 7.19 6.08
N HIS A 264 -7.50 7.89 5.05
CA HIS A 264 -8.73 8.67 5.12
C HIS A 264 -9.81 8.07 4.23
N SER A 265 -11.03 7.94 4.76
CA SER A 265 -12.19 7.53 3.98
C SER A 265 -12.99 8.76 3.55
N PRO A 266 -13.50 8.82 2.31
CA PRO A 266 -14.41 9.89 1.87
C PRO A 266 -15.77 9.89 2.60
N GLU A 267 -16.14 8.77 3.25
CA GLU A 267 -17.48 8.56 3.84
C GLU A 267 -17.47 8.32 5.36
N ASP A 268 -16.35 8.51 6.06
CA ASP A 268 -16.25 8.27 7.52
C ASP A 268 -16.79 9.41 8.40
N GLY A 269 -17.08 10.58 7.82
CA GLY A 269 -17.50 11.77 8.54
C GLY A 269 -16.42 12.40 9.43
N ALA A 270 -15.16 12.04 9.26
CA ALA A 270 -14.06 12.58 10.05
C ALA A 270 -13.89 14.09 9.81
N PRO A 271 -13.62 14.91 10.86
CA PRO A 271 -13.27 16.31 10.68
C PRO A 271 -11.90 16.44 10.00
N ILE A 272 -11.81 17.33 9.01
CA ILE A 272 -10.59 17.61 8.23
C ILE A 272 -9.92 18.88 8.71
N ALA A 273 -10.68 19.96 8.84
CA ALA A 273 -10.20 21.24 9.33
C ALA A 273 -11.34 22.05 9.95
N THR A 274 -11.03 22.83 10.98
CA THR A 274 -11.95 23.81 11.57
C THR A 274 -11.35 25.20 11.43
N ILE A 275 -12.09 26.11 10.78
CA ILE A 275 -11.67 27.49 10.50
C ILE A 275 -12.79 28.42 10.97
N GLY A 276 -12.51 29.18 12.02
CA GLY A 276 -13.57 29.95 12.69
C GLY A 276 -14.67 29.02 13.19
N ASP A 277 -15.91 29.29 12.77
CA ASP A 277 -17.09 28.52 13.16
C ASP A 277 -17.47 27.40 12.16
N THR A 278 -16.66 27.21 11.10
CA THR A 278 -16.90 26.20 10.07
C THR A 278 -15.93 25.03 10.23
N THR A 279 -16.49 23.82 10.29
CA THR A 279 -15.72 22.56 10.23
C THR A 279 -15.99 21.88 8.90
N PHE A 280 -14.93 21.53 8.19
CA PHE A 280 -14.98 20.69 7.00
C PHE A 280 -14.78 19.22 7.40
N TYR A 281 -15.52 18.33 6.76
CA TYR A 281 -15.51 16.89 7.01
C TYR A 281 -15.02 16.12 5.80
N SER A 282 -14.78 14.81 5.93
CA SER A 282 -14.30 13.98 4.82
C SER A 282 -15.17 14.04 3.57
N GLY A 283 -16.49 14.21 3.73
CA GLY A 283 -17.42 14.41 2.62
C GLY A 283 -17.24 15.72 1.84
N ASP A 284 -16.58 16.72 2.43
CA ASP A 284 -16.29 18.03 1.83
C ASP A 284 -15.02 18.02 0.98
N VAL A 285 -14.12 17.04 1.17
CA VAL A 285 -12.91 16.89 0.35
C VAL A 285 -13.31 16.50 -1.07
N ARG A 286 -12.80 17.21 -2.08
CA ARG A 286 -12.99 16.83 -3.48
C ARG A 286 -11.78 16.05 -4.00
N TYR A 287 -12.05 15.05 -4.83
CA TYR A 287 -11.06 14.15 -5.40
C TYR A 287 -10.91 14.45 -6.88
N VAL A 288 -9.69 14.77 -7.29
CA VAL A 288 -9.26 14.85 -8.69
C VAL A 288 -8.55 13.55 -9.03
N ILE A 289 -9.18 12.75 -9.89
CA ILE A 289 -8.64 11.47 -10.34
C ILE A 289 -8.34 11.55 -11.83
N PHE A 290 -7.08 11.37 -12.20
CA PHE A 290 -6.67 11.19 -13.58
C PHE A 290 -6.59 9.70 -13.93
N ASP A 291 -7.43 9.25 -14.85
CA ASP A 291 -7.32 7.93 -15.49
C ASP A 291 -6.23 7.99 -16.56
N GLY A 292 -5.16 7.22 -16.36
CA GLY A 292 -3.97 7.27 -17.21
C GLY A 292 -3.57 5.90 -17.75
N SER A 293 -2.87 5.91 -18.88
CA SER A 293 -2.27 4.72 -19.46
C SER A 293 -0.76 4.88 -19.58
N VAL A 294 -0.03 3.82 -19.27
CA VAL A 294 1.42 3.77 -19.45
C VAL A 294 1.71 3.55 -20.94
N GLU A 295 2.40 4.52 -21.56
CA GLU A 295 2.87 4.49 -22.95
C GLU A 295 4.41 4.61 -22.94
N ASN A 296 5.13 3.48 -23.07
CA ASN A 296 6.59 3.43 -23.01
C ASN A 296 7.17 4.07 -21.72
N HIS A 297 7.80 5.25 -21.86
CA HIS A 297 8.43 6.03 -20.80
C HIS A 297 7.59 7.24 -20.38
N TYR A 298 6.28 7.23 -20.64
CA TYR A 298 5.38 8.28 -20.17
C TYR A 298 4.03 7.70 -19.71
N ILE A 299 3.34 8.43 -18.84
CA ILE A 299 1.92 8.22 -18.56
C ILE A 299 1.15 9.27 -19.34
N ARG A 300 0.21 8.81 -20.17
CA ARG A 300 -0.75 9.68 -20.82
C ARG A 300 -1.96 9.87 -19.92
N LEU A 301 -2.34 11.12 -19.67
CA LEU A 301 -3.56 11.47 -18.95
C LEU A 301 -4.75 11.32 -19.90
N ASN A 302 -5.54 10.27 -19.76
CA ASN A 302 -6.60 9.96 -20.72
C ASN A 302 -7.90 10.68 -20.40
N ARG A 303 -8.26 10.75 -19.10
CA ARG A 303 -9.52 11.33 -18.63
C ARG A 303 -9.35 11.94 -17.26
N LEU A 304 -10.21 12.92 -16.96
CA LEU A 304 -10.31 13.59 -15.68
C LEU A 304 -11.65 13.26 -15.02
N TYR A 305 -11.60 12.84 -13.76
CA TYR A 305 -12.76 12.68 -12.91
C TYR A 305 -12.65 13.61 -11.71
N VAL A 306 -13.69 14.38 -11.45
CA VAL A 306 -13.78 15.24 -10.26
C VAL A 306 -15.06 14.89 -9.50
N VAL A 307 -14.92 14.59 -8.21
CA VAL A 307 -16.04 14.18 -7.35
C VAL A 307 -15.81 14.64 -5.92
N ALA A 308 -16.83 15.13 -5.24
CA ALA A 308 -16.80 15.42 -3.82
C ALA A 308 -16.91 14.12 -2.99
N GLY A 309 -16.30 14.11 -1.80
CA GLY A 309 -16.20 12.94 -0.94
C GLY A 309 -17.54 12.29 -0.64
N TYR A 310 -18.58 13.11 -0.42
CA TYR A 310 -19.93 12.62 -0.11
C TYR A 310 -20.53 11.74 -1.23
N GLU A 311 -20.07 11.89 -2.48
CA GLU A 311 -20.55 11.13 -3.63
C GLU A 311 -19.48 10.18 -4.21
N PHE A 312 -18.27 10.17 -3.65
CA PHE A 312 -17.14 9.40 -4.16
C PHE A 312 -17.48 7.92 -4.35
N THR A 313 -18.07 7.28 -3.34
CA THR A 313 -18.31 5.82 -3.33
C THR A 313 -19.41 5.37 -4.28
N ARG A 314 -20.22 6.30 -4.79
CA ARG A 314 -21.19 6.05 -5.86
C ARG A 314 -20.50 5.69 -7.19
N TYR A 315 -19.36 6.32 -7.47
CA TYR A 315 -18.62 6.16 -8.72
C TYR A 315 -17.39 5.25 -8.57
N PHE A 316 -16.78 5.27 -7.38
CA PHE A 316 -15.59 4.51 -7.03
C PHE A 316 -15.84 3.71 -5.73
N PRO A 317 -16.47 2.53 -5.82
CA PRO A 317 -16.86 1.78 -4.64
C PRO A 317 -15.66 1.37 -3.79
N LEU A 318 -15.74 1.62 -2.48
CA LEU A 318 -14.73 1.15 -1.52
C LEU A 318 -14.65 -0.37 -1.50
N PHE A 319 -13.44 -0.89 -1.31
CA PHE A 319 -13.24 -2.31 -1.08
C PHE A 319 -13.91 -2.74 0.23
N LYS A 320 -14.60 -3.88 0.18
CA LYS A 320 -15.15 -4.51 1.38
C LYS A 320 -14.01 -5.12 2.19
N GLY A 321 -13.57 -4.42 3.22
CA GLY A 321 -12.47 -4.81 4.10
C GLY A 321 -11.32 -3.81 4.06
N GLN A 322 -10.83 -3.44 5.24
CA GLN A 322 -9.66 -2.60 5.41
C GLN A 322 -8.41 -3.46 5.23
N ASN A 323 -7.51 -3.08 4.32
CA ASN A 323 -6.17 -3.66 4.28
C ASN A 323 -5.36 -2.94 5.34
N ALA A 324 -5.01 -3.66 6.39
CA ALA A 324 -4.38 -3.09 7.53
C ALA A 324 -3.00 -3.74 7.69
N LYS A 325 -1.98 -2.97 8.06
CA LYS A 325 -0.62 -3.49 8.21
C LYS A 325 0.04 -3.01 9.48
N ILE A 326 0.86 -3.87 10.06
CA ILE A 326 1.85 -3.49 11.06
C ILE A 326 3.19 -3.34 10.34
N GLN A 327 3.92 -2.27 10.64
CA GLN A 327 5.28 -2.05 10.15
C GLN A 327 6.26 -2.25 11.30
N LEU A 328 7.15 -3.22 11.15
CA LEU A 328 8.10 -3.63 12.17
C LEU A 328 9.52 -3.29 11.68
N PRO A 329 10.11 -2.17 12.13
CA PRO A 329 11.51 -1.86 11.83
C PRO A 329 12.41 -2.88 12.53
N LEU A 330 13.13 -3.67 11.75
CA LEU A 330 14.07 -4.64 12.27
C LEU A 330 15.39 -3.94 12.67
N PRO A 331 16.09 -4.42 13.71
CA PRO A 331 17.44 -3.96 14.05
C PRO A 331 18.40 -4.12 12.87
N ASN A 332 19.39 -3.22 12.73
CA ASN A 332 20.34 -3.27 11.60
C ASN A 332 21.15 -4.57 11.54
N ASP A 333 21.38 -5.18 12.71
CA ASP A 333 22.11 -6.43 12.93
C ASP A 333 21.20 -7.68 12.92
N PHE A 334 19.93 -7.55 12.53
CA PHE A 334 18.96 -8.65 12.58
C PHE A 334 19.39 -9.91 11.81
N PHE A 335 20.17 -9.76 10.74
CA PHE A 335 20.66 -10.84 9.88
C PHE A 335 22.13 -11.20 10.13
N ASP A 336 22.77 -10.60 11.14
CA ASP A 336 24.20 -10.78 11.44
C ASP A 336 24.48 -11.98 12.37
#